data_AF-A0A4R3DNL0-F1
#
_entry.id   AF-A0A4R3DNL0-F1
#
_cell.length_a   1.000
_cell.length_b   1.000
_cell.length_c   1.000
_cell.angle_alpha   90.00
_cell.angle_beta   90.00
_cell.angle_gamma   90.00
#
_symmetry.space_group_name_H-M   'P 1'
#
loop_
_entity.id
_entity.type
_entity.pdbx_description
1 polymer ?
#
loop_
_entity_poly.entity_id
_entity_poly.type
_entity_poly.pdbx_seq_one_letter_code
_entity_poly.pdbx_strand_id
1 'polypeptide(L)'
;MTSIGDAAKTALCNQLLGRWAAEQLGLTGEDAKAYAMALAKAAMRSEGRDVVSEIRNDFDAAGVTRSEQEILRVMTEFTIQAGQQMSGGSGVSLDAAAVLLKRNLVSR
;
A
#
# COMPACT_ATOMS: atom_id res chain seq x y z
N MET A 1 -23.09 -1.55 1.86
CA MET A 1 -22.37 -1.40 3.14
C MET A 1 -20.95 -1.87 2.92
N THR A 2 -20.02 -0.94 2.72
CA THR A 2 -18.58 -1.24 2.60
C THR A 2 -18.16 -1.91 3.91
N SER A 3 -17.68 -3.14 3.83
CA SER A 3 -17.22 -3.84 5.03
C SER A 3 -16.01 -3.10 5.60
N ILE A 4 -15.79 -3.16 6.91
CA ILE A 4 -14.60 -2.56 7.54
C ILE A 4 -13.31 -3.11 6.88
N GLY A 5 -13.35 -4.35 6.38
CA GLY A 5 -12.28 -4.94 5.59
C GLY A 5 -12.01 -4.25 4.25
N ASP A 6 -13.04 -3.72 3.58
CA ASP A 6 -12.86 -2.98 2.31
C ASP A 6 -12.21 -1.61 2.56
N ALA A 7 -12.63 -0.90 3.61
CA ALA A 7 -12.04 0.39 3.97
C ALA A 7 -10.56 0.26 4.36
N ALA A 8 -10.21 -0.78 5.12
CA ALA A 8 -8.82 -1.07 5.47
C ALA A 8 -7.97 -1.45 4.23
N LYS A 9 -8.54 -2.20 3.28
CA LYS A 9 -7.87 -2.53 2.02
C LYS A 9 -7.58 -1.29 1.17
N THR A 10 -8.56 -0.40 1.05
CA THR A 10 -8.40 0.87 0.33
C THR A 10 -7.36 1.77 1.01
N ALA A 11 -7.36 1.83 2.35
CA ALA A 11 -6.36 2.61 3.10
C ALA A 11 -4.93 2.10 2.85
N LEU A 12 -4.71 0.78 2.84
CA LEU A 12 -3.41 0.19 2.53
C LEU A 12 -2.99 0.44 1.07
N CYS A 13 -3.91 0.31 0.12
CA CYS A 13 -3.65 0.63 -1.28
C CYS A 13 -3.23 2.11 -1.44
N ASN A 14 -3.98 3.02 -0.84
CA ASN A 14 -3.68 4.46 -0.88
C ASN A 14 -2.36 4.80 -0.19
N GLN A 15 -2.00 4.08 0.87
CA GLN A 15 -0.70 4.25 1.53
C GLN A 15 0.46 3.83 0.63
N LEU A 16 0.35 2.68 -0.04
CA LEU A 16 1.37 2.20 -0.98
C LEU A 16 1.50 3.15 -2.18
N LEU A 17 0.37 3.57 -2.72
CA LEU A 17 0.31 4.53 -3.83
C LEU A 17 0.91 5.89 -3.45
N GLY A 18 0.63 6.36 -2.23
CA GLY A 18 1.19 7.59 -1.72
C GLY A 18 2.70 7.54 -1.52
N ARG A 19 3.24 6.39 -1.09
CA ARG A 19 4.70 6.22 -1.00
C ARG A 19 5.35 6.30 -2.39
N TRP A 20 4.79 5.61 -3.37
CA TRP A 20 5.26 5.67 -4.75
C TRP A 20 5.20 7.10 -5.29
N ALA A 21 4.08 7.79 -5.10
CA ALA A 21 3.93 9.18 -5.56
C ALA A 21 4.91 10.12 -4.87
N ALA A 22 5.16 9.94 -3.57
CA ALA A 22 6.17 10.69 -2.84
C ALA A 22 7.58 10.50 -3.42
N GLU A 23 7.96 9.26 -3.78
CA GLU A 23 9.23 8.98 -4.45
C GLU A 23 9.32 9.70 -5.81
N GLN A 24 8.22 9.72 -6.58
CA GLN A 24 8.16 10.44 -7.85
C GLN A 24 8.26 11.96 -7.69
N LEU A 25 7.76 12.51 -6.58
CA LEU A 25 7.86 13.93 -6.21
C LEU A 25 9.22 14.29 -5.59
N GLY A 26 10.12 13.30 -5.38
CA GLY A 26 11.40 13.52 -4.72
C GLY A 26 11.29 13.75 -3.20
N LEU A 27 10.14 13.43 -2.60
CA LEU A 27 9.95 13.45 -1.16
C LEU A 27 10.66 12.25 -0.54
N THR A 28 11.29 12.44 0.62
CA THR A 28 12.01 11.37 1.34
C THR A 28 11.73 11.44 2.84
N GLY A 29 12.14 10.39 3.57
CA GLY A 29 12.07 10.38 5.03
C GLY A 29 10.65 10.59 5.57
N GLU A 30 10.50 11.58 6.47
CA GLU A 30 9.23 11.88 7.12
C GLU A 30 8.20 12.49 6.17
N ASP A 31 8.62 13.31 5.20
CA ASP A 31 7.71 13.92 4.23
C ASP A 31 7.01 12.87 3.36
N ALA A 32 7.78 11.89 2.87
CA ALA A 32 7.22 10.77 2.10
C ALA A 32 6.24 9.93 2.92
N LYS A 33 6.56 9.70 4.21
CA LYS A 33 5.69 8.98 5.13
C LYS A 33 4.41 9.76 5.43
N ALA A 34 4.53 11.07 5.65
CA ALA A 34 3.40 11.94 5.93
C ALA A 34 2.44 12.01 4.73
N TYR A 35 2.98 12.14 3.52
CA TYR A 35 2.21 12.12 2.28
C TYR A 35 1.43 10.80 2.11
N ALA A 36 2.11 9.65 2.27
CA ALA A 36 1.47 8.34 2.22
C ALA A 36 0.36 8.17 3.28
N MET A 37 0.59 8.61 4.52
CA MET A 37 -0.39 8.51 5.60
C MET A 37 -1.60 9.43 5.38
N ALA A 38 -1.40 10.60 4.76
CA ALA A 38 -2.50 11.51 4.44
C ALA A 38 -3.50 10.87 3.46
N LEU A 39 -2.99 10.22 2.40
CA LEU A 39 -3.81 9.51 1.41
C LEU A 39 -4.50 8.27 2.00
N ALA A 40 -3.82 7.53 2.88
CA ALA A 40 -4.42 6.41 3.61
C ALA A 40 -5.58 6.86 4.51
N LYS A 41 -5.40 7.96 5.25
CA LYS A 41 -6.45 8.53 6.12
C LYS A 41 -7.64 9.05 5.29
N ALA A 42 -7.40 9.57 4.09
CA ALA A 42 -8.48 10.00 3.20
C ALA A 42 -9.41 8.85 2.79
N ALA A 43 -8.89 7.63 2.64
CA ALA A 43 -9.69 6.43 2.35
C ALA A 43 -10.68 6.06 3.46
N MET A 44 -10.35 6.41 4.71
CA MET A 44 -11.16 6.07 5.89
C MET A 44 -12.27 7.08 6.17
N ARG A 45 -12.28 8.24 5.48
CA ARG A 45 -13.37 9.20 5.60
C ARG A 45 -14.56 8.75 4.77
N SER A 46 -15.76 9.03 5.27
CA SER A 46 -17.03 8.64 4.63
C SER A 46 -17.27 9.29 3.26
N GLU A 47 -16.44 10.28 2.88
CA GLU A 47 -16.58 11.03 1.63
C GLU A 47 -15.54 10.68 0.56
N GLY A 48 -14.73 9.64 0.79
CA GLY A 48 -13.83 9.04 -0.21
C GLY A 48 -13.16 10.03 -1.18
N ARG A 49 -11.96 10.51 -0.85
CA ARG A 49 -11.21 11.40 -1.75
C ARG A 49 -10.75 10.66 -3.00
N ASP A 50 -10.85 11.29 -4.17
CA ASP A 50 -10.22 10.81 -5.40
C ASP A 50 -8.70 11.02 -5.36
N VAL A 51 -8.00 9.96 -4.93
CA VAL A 51 -6.53 9.95 -4.78
C VAL A 51 -5.80 10.03 -6.11
N VAL A 52 -6.39 9.54 -7.20
CA VAL A 52 -5.74 9.56 -8.52
C VAL A 52 -5.65 11.00 -9.02
N SER A 53 -6.76 11.75 -8.92
CA SER A 53 -6.79 13.17 -9.26
C SER A 53 -5.84 14.00 -8.40
N GLU A 54 -5.75 13.71 -7.09
CA GLU A 54 -4.82 14.42 -6.19
C GLU A 54 -3.36 14.21 -6.61
N ILE A 55 -2.92 12.96 -6.75
CA ILE A 55 -1.55 12.65 -7.17
C ILE A 55 -1.25 13.26 -8.54
N ARG A 56 -2.23 13.25 -9.47
CA ARG A 56 -2.03 13.85 -10.79
C ARG A 56 -1.81 15.37 -10.71
N ASN A 57 -2.55 16.05 -9.85
CA ASN A 57 -2.37 17.49 -9.61
C ASN A 57 -1.01 17.79 -8.97
N ASP A 58 -0.60 16.99 -7.99
CA ASP A 58 0.70 17.16 -7.33
C ASP A 58 1.86 16.92 -8.31
N PHE A 59 1.73 15.93 -9.19
CA PHE A 59 2.68 15.71 -10.27
C PHE A 59 2.71 16.86 -11.27
N ASP A 60 1.57 17.46 -11.61
CA ASP A 60 1.50 18.62 -12.49
C ASP A 60 2.24 19.82 -11.88
N ALA A 61 1.98 20.09 -10.60
CA ALA A 61 2.62 21.17 -9.85
C ALA A 61 4.14 20.97 -9.71
N ALA A 62 4.60 19.71 -9.61
CA ALA A 62 6.02 19.36 -9.52
C ALA A 62 6.71 19.17 -10.89
N GLY A 63 5.97 19.25 -12.00
CA GLY A 63 6.52 18.99 -13.34
C GLY A 63 6.89 17.52 -13.60
N VAL A 64 6.28 16.59 -12.88
CA VAL A 64 6.50 15.15 -13.01
C VAL A 64 5.64 14.58 -14.14
N THR A 65 6.26 14.10 -15.21
CA THR A 65 5.57 13.54 -16.38
C THR A 65 5.08 12.11 -16.10
N ARG A 66 3.93 11.99 -15.43
CA ARG A 66 3.24 10.72 -15.19
C ARG A 66 1.78 10.86 -15.59
N SER A 67 1.33 9.93 -16.43
CA SER A 67 -0.05 9.95 -16.92
C SER A 67 -1.02 9.39 -15.88
N GLU A 68 -2.27 9.83 -15.92
CA GLU A 68 -3.34 9.26 -15.10
C GLU A 68 -3.47 7.73 -15.29
N GLN A 69 -3.30 7.25 -16.52
CA GLN A 69 -3.30 5.82 -16.86
C GLN A 69 -2.19 5.06 -16.11
N GLU A 70 -1.01 5.66 -15.94
CA GLU A 70 0.09 5.06 -15.18
C GLU A 70 -0.27 4.99 -13.69
N ILE A 71 -0.83 6.07 -13.13
CA ILE A 71 -1.27 6.10 -11.72
C ILE A 71 -2.33 5.01 -11.46
N LEU A 72 -3.30 4.84 -12.36
CA LEU A 72 -4.34 3.80 -12.27
C LEU A 72 -3.76 2.38 -12.36
N ARG A 73 -2.75 2.18 -13.23
CA ARG A 73 -2.04 0.90 -13.34
C ARG A 73 -1.35 0.55 -12.02
N VAL A 74 -0.61 1.50 -11.44
CA VAL A 74 0.08 1.32 -10.16
C VAL A 74 -0.92 1.08 -9.03
N MET A 75 -2.04 1.81 -9.00
CA MET A 75 -3.12 1.59 -8.04
C MET A 75 -3.71 0.17 -8.13
N THR A 76 -3.87 -0.36 -9.35
CA THR A 76 -4.37 -1.72 -9.57
C THR A 76 -3.41 -2.76 -8.97
N GLU A 77 -2.10 -2.58 -9.20
CA GLU A 77 -1.07 -3.45 -8.62
C GLU A 77 -1.09 -3.41 -7.08
N PHE A 78 -1.15 -2.22 -6.49
CA PHE A 78 -1.20 -2.06 -5.04
C PHE A 78 -2.51 -2.53 -4.41
N THR A 79 -3.62 -2.52 -5.14
CA THR A 79 -4.88 -3.09 -4.68
C THR A 79 -4.77 -4.62 -4.50
N ILE A 80 -4.06 -5.29 -5.40
CA ILE A 80 -3.77 -6.73 -5.30
C ILE A 80 -2.83 -6.98 -4.13
N GLN A 81 -1.75 -6.21 -4.02
CA GLN A 81 -0.78 -6.34 -2.94
C GLN A 81 -1.41 -6.10 -1.56
N ALA A 82 -2.26 -5.08 -1.41
CA ALA A 82 -2.99 -4.81 -0.18
C ALA A 82 -3.92 -5.98 0.20
N GLY A 83 -4.61 -6.57 -0.80
CA GLY A 83 -5.43 -7.76 -0.59
C GLY A 83 -4.63 -8.97 -0.08
N GLN A 84 -3.42 -9.18 -0.61
CA GLN A 84 -2.52 -10.24 -0.16
C GLN A 84 -2.03 -10.00 1.27
N GLN A 85 -1.67 -8.76 1.63
CA GLN A 85 -1.23 -8.42 2.99
C GLN A 85 -2.35 -8.63 4.03
N MET A 86 -3.59 -8.30 3.68
CA MET A 86 -4.74 -8.50 4.57
C MET A 86 -5.16 -9.97 4.70
N SER A 87 -5.07 -10.72 3.60
CA SER A 87 -5.40 -12.16 3.61
C SER A 87 -4.30 -13.00 4.27
N GLY A 88 -3.04 -12.56 4.17
CA GLY A 88 -1.88 -13.23 4.77
C GLY A 88 -1.71 -13.00 6.27
N GLY A 89 -2.51 -12.11 6.88
CA GLY A 89 -2.43 -11.74 8.30
C GLY A 89 -3.06 -12.75 9.27
N SER A 90 -3.76 -13.76 8.78
CA SER A 90 -4.40 -14.82 9.58
C SER A 90 -4.09 -16.19 9.00
N GLY A 91 -2.84 -16.65 9.06
CA GLY A 91 -2.57 -18.04 8.67
C GLY A 91 -1.16 -18.50 8.38
N VAL A 92 -0.11 -17.67 8.45
CA VAL A 92 1.26 -18.21 8.33
C VAL A 92 2.23 -17.50 9.28
N SER A 93 2.05 -17.77 10.56
CA SER A 93 3.15 -17.80 11.50
C SER A 93 2.89 -18.95 12.46
N LEU A 94 3.46 -20.14 12.17
CA LEU A 94 4.01 -21.07 13.18
C LEU A 94 4.59 -22.41 12.65
N ASP A 95 4.37 -22.87 11.41
CA ASP A 95 4.75 -24.27 11.06
C ASP A 95 5.84 -24.50 9.99
N ALA A 96 6.31 -23.47 9.26
CA ALA A 96 7.35 -23.72 8.23
C ALA A 96 8.79 -23.81 8.81
N ALA A 97 9.05 -23.19 9.97
CA ALA A 97 10.37 -23.19 10.60
C ALA A 97 10.56 -24.34 11.62
N ALA A 98 9.48 -24.87 12.20
CA ALA A 98 9.56 -25.92 13.22
C ALA A 98 9.73 -27.34 12.64
N VAL A 99 9.14 -27.63 11.47
CA VAL A 99 9.19 -28.97 10.87
C VAL A 99 10.53 -29.24 10.18
N LEU A 100 11.22 -28.22 9.67
CA LEU A 100 12.53 -28.39 9.02
C LEU A 100 13.71 -28.46 10.00
N LEU A 101 13.55 -27.99 11.24
CA LEU A 101 14.64 -28.02 12.23
C LEU A 101 14.71 -29.32 13.05
N LYS A 102 13.64 -30.11 13.12
CA LYS A 102 13.66 -31.39 13.86
C LYS A 102 14.25 -32.59 13.10
N ARG A 103 14.56 -32.44 11.81
CA ARG A 103 15.00 -33.59 10.97
C ARG A 103 16.49 -33.59 10.61
N ASN A 104 17.29 -32.61 11.04
CA ASN A 104 18.71 -32.58 10.64
C ASN A 104 19.76 -32.32 11.74
N LEU A 105 19.40 -31.94 12.98
CA LEU A 105 20.45 -31.56 13.96
C LEU A 105 20.16 -31.96 15.42
N VAL A 106 19.94 -33.25 15.68
CA VAL A 106 20.63 -33.90 16.81
C VAL A 106 21.20 -35.22 16.32
N SER A 107 22.44 -35.13 15.89
CA SER A 107 23.36 -36.24 15.68
C SER A 107 23.52 -37.07 16.96
N ARG A 108 23.31 -38.38 16.84
CA ARG A 108 24.27 -39.42 17.22
C ARG A 108 24.09 -40.61 16.29
#